data_AF-A0A920B519-F1
#
_entry.id   AF-A0A920B519-F1
#
_cell.length_a   1.000
_cell.length_b   1.000
_cell.length_c   1.000
_cell.angle_alpha   90.00
_cell.angle_beta   90.00
_cell.angle_gamma   90.00
#
_symmetry.space_group_name_H-M   'P 1'
#
loop_
_entity.id
_entity.type
_entity.pdbx_description
1 polymer ?
#
loop_
_entity_poly.entity_id
_entity_poly.type
_entity_poly.pdbx_seq_one_letter_code
_entity_poly.pdbx_strand_id
1 'polypeptide(L)' 'MLGKSGIKDAYLKGKGSIIIRAKTSVENSKKGRESIIISEIPYSVKKSQLIENIAKVAKEKIIDGISN' A
#
# COMPACT_ATOMS: atom_id res chain seq x y z
N MET A 1 7.59 11.55 3.31
CA MET A 1 8.37 10.57 4.10
C MET A 1 7.52 10.08 5.26
N LEU A 2 7.46 8.78 5.52
CA LEU A 2 6.87 8.24 6.75
C LEU A 2 7.82 8.64 7.89
N GLY A 3 7.36 9.53 8.76
CA GLY A 3 8.21 10.24 9.70
C GLY A 3 8.69 9.38 10.86
N LYS A 4 9.93 9.63 11.31
CA LYS A 4 10.55 8.99 12.50
C LYS A 4 9.87 9.41 13.82
N SER A 5 8.98 10.39 13.80
CA SER A 5 8.29 10.91 15.00
C SER A 5 7.48 9.83 15.70
N GLY A 6 6.69 9.04 14.97
CA GLY A 6 5.85 7.99 15.56
C GLY A 6 6.67 6.89 16.23
N ILE A 7 7.85 6.58 15.67
CA ILE A 7 8.80 5.63 16.27
C ILE A 7 9.38 6.20 17.56
N LYS A 8 9.80 7.48 17.55
CA LYS A 8 10.37 8.15 18.73
C LYS A 8 9.36 8.26 19.87
N ASP A 9 8.10 8.63 19.58
CA ASP A 9 7.03 8.68 20.57
C ASP A 9 6.67 7.29 21.11
N ALA A 10 6.68 6.24 20.26
CA ALA A 10 6.44 4.87 20.71
C ALA A 10 7.50 4.40 21.73
N TYR A 11 8.77 4.72 21.48
CA TYR A 11 9.86 4.39 22.42
C TYR A 11 9.83 5.24 23.70
N LEU A 12 9.45 6.53 23.63
CA LEU A 12 9.48 7.42 24.80
C LEU A 12 8.24 7.33 25.69
N LYS A 13 7.05 7.16 25.08
CA LYS A 13 5.75 7.24 25.78
C LYS A 13 5.05 5.89 25.87
N GLY A 14 5.61 4.83 25.28
CA GLY A 14 4.98 3.51 25.14
C GLY A 14 3.75 3.48 24.23
N LYS A 15 3.36 4.63 23.66
CA LYS A 15 2.24 4.82 22.73
C LYS A 15 2.71 5.69 21.59
N GLY A 16 2.68 5.15 20.37
CA GLY A 16 3.01 5.87 19.15
C GLY A 16 2.40 5.17 17.95
N SER A 17 1.88 5.95 17.01
CA SER A 17 1.35 5.40 15.76
C SER A 17 2.49 5.23 14.76
N ILE A 18 2.75 3.99 14.37
CA ILE A 18 3.77 3.65 13.36
C ILE A 18 3.03 3.35 12.06
N ILE A 19 3.17 4.25 11.09
CA ILE A 19 2.59 4.07 9.77
C ILE A 19 3.54 3.20 8.95
N ILE A 20 3.08 2.01 8.55
CA ILE A 20 3.82 1.08 7.71
C ILE A 20 3.22 1.11 6.31
N ARG A 21 4.07 1.12 5.27
CA ARG A 21 3.64 1.16 3.86
C ARG A 21 4.22 -0.03 3.09
N ALA A 22 3.43 -0.55 2.17
CA ALA A 22 3.86 -1.54 1.19
C ALA A 22 4.97 -0.98 0.30
N LYS A 23 5.91 -1.82 -0.12
CA LYS A 23 6.90 -1.44 -1.13
C LYS A 23 6.30 -1.69 -2.50
N THR A 24 6.22 -0.63 -3.29
CA THR A 24 5.57 -0.63 -4.60
C THR A 24 6.48 0.01 -5.63
N SER A 25 6.52 -0.57 -6.82
CA SER A 25 7.25 -0.06 -7.98
C SER A 25 6.27 0.15 -9.13
N VAL A 26 6.50 1.16 -9.96
CA VAL A 26 5.73 1.40 -11.19
C VAL A 26 6.56 0.94 -12.36
N GLU A 27 6.07 -0.04 -13.10
CA GLU A 27 6.69 -0.51 -14.34
C GLU A 27 5.90 -0.03 -15.54
N ASN A 28 6.61 0.50 -16.54
CA ASN A 28 6.05 0.90 -17.81
C ASN A 28 6.16 -0.27 -18.79
N SER A 29 5.03 -0.85 -19.17
CA SER A 29 5.00 -1.85 -20.24
C SER A 29 5.31 -1.18 -21.57
N LYS A 30 5.98 -1.89 -22.49
CA LYS A 30 6.38 -1.39 -23.83
C LYS A 30 5.21 -0.84 -24.68
N LYS A 31 3.97 -1.17 -24.31
CA LYS A 31 2.75 -0.67 -24.97
C LYS A 31 2.14 0.58 -24.31
N GLY A 32 2.86 1.25 -23.41
CA GLY A 32 2.38 2.46 -22.72
C GLY A 32 1.37 2.19 -21.60
N ARG A 33 1.26 0.93 -21.13
CA ARG A 33 0.48 0.59 -19.94
C ARG A 33 1.36 0.66 -18.70
N GLU A 34 0.92 1.41 -17.71
CA GLU A 34 1.53 1.43 -16.39
C GLU A 34 1.02 0.25 -15.57
N SER A 35 1.92 -0.42 -14.85
CA SER A 35 1.59 -1.51 -13.95
C SER A 35 2.24 -1.24 -12.59
N ILE A 36 1.43 -1.27 -11.54
CA ILE A 36 1.91 -1.10 -10.17
C ILE A 36 2.22 -2.49 -9.60
N ILE A 37 3.49 -2.74 -9.34
CA ILE A 37 3.98 -3.99 -8.75
C ILE A 37 4.20 -3.79 -7.26
N ILE A 38 3.51 -4.58 -6.45
CA ILE A 38 3.66 -4.60 -4.99
C ILE A 38 4.61 -5.74 -4.63
N SER A 39 5.81 -5.43 -4.14
CA SER A 39 6.83 -6.44 -3.79
C SER A 39 6.73 -6.88 -2.33
N GLU A 40 6.34 -5.99 -1.43
CA GLU A 40 6.30 -6.25 0.02
C GLU A 40 5.01 -5.68 0.63
N ILE A 41 4.43 -6.40 1.58
CA ILE A 41 3.17 -6.05 2.25
C ILE A 41 3.45 -5.75 3.75
N PRO A 42 2.77 -4.75 4.37
CA PRO A 42 2.92 -4.46 5.78
C PRO A 42 2.64 -5.64 6.70
N TYR A 43 3.26 -5.61 7.88
CA TYR A 43 2.97 -6.57 8.94
C TYR A 43 1.48 -6.51 9.33
N SER A 44 0.91 -7.69 9.61
CA SER A 44 -0.52 -7.89 9.91
C SER A 44 -1.49 -7.71 8.73
N VAL A 45 -1.03 -7.50 7.49
CA VAL A 45 -1.92 -7.46 6.31
C VAL A 45 -1.87 -8.78 5.54
N LYS A 46 -3.03 -9.40 5.32
CA LYS A 46 -3.15 -10.60 4.49
C LYS A 46 -3.21 -10.24 3.01
N LYS A 47 -2.43 -10.92 2.17
CA LYS A 47 -2.40 -10.70 0.71
C LYS A 47 -3.77 -10.88 0.06
N SER A 48 -4.53 -11.91 0.46
CA SER A 48 -5.88 -12.16 -0.07
C SER A 48 -6.83 -11.00 0.20
N GLN A 49 -6.84 -10.50 1.44
CA GLN A 49 -7.70 -9.39 1.85
C GLN A 49 -7.31 -8.07 1.17
N LEU A 50 -6.01 -7.85 0.90
CA LEU A 50 -5.54 -6.71 0.11
C LEU A 50 -6.11 -6.74 -1.32
N ILE A 51 -6.03 -7.91 -1.98
CA ILE A 51 -6.53 -8.09 -3.35
C ILE A 51 -8.04 -7.89 -3.41
N GLU A 52 -8.79 -8.45 -2.45
CA GLU A 52 -10.23 -8.30 -2.35
C GLU A 52 -10.65 -6.83 -2.19
N ASN A 53 -9.94 -6.08 -1.32
CA ASN A 53 -10.20 -4.65 -1.14
C ASN A 53 -9.91 -3.86 -2.43
N ILE A 54 -8.83 -4.16 -3.15
CA ILE A 54 -8.52 -3.50 -4.43
C ILE A 54 -9.62 -3.80 -5.47
N ALA A 55 -10.05 -5.06 -5.58
CA ALA A 55 -11.12 -5.47 -6.48
C ALA A 55 -12.45 -4.79 -6.14
N LYS A 56 -12.75 -4.63 -4.84
CA LYS A 56 -13.93 -3.92 -4.37
C LYS A 56 -13.91 -2.45 -4.78
N VAL A 57 -12.79 -1.76 -4.53
CA VAL A 57 -12.62 -0.34 -4.87
C VAL A 57 -12.69 -0.10 -6.39
N ALA A 58 -12.16 -1.02 -7.19
CA ALA A 58 -12.30 -1.00 -8.65
C ALA A 58 -13.76 -1.23 -9.10
N LYS A 59 -14.48 -2.14 -8.44
CA LYS A 59 -15.90 -2.43 -8.73
C LYS A 59 -16.82 -1.27 -8.34
N GLU A 60 -16.55 -0.63 -7.20
CA GLU A 60 -17.29 0.53 -6.70
C GLU A 60 -16.94 1.83 -7.47
N LYS A 61 -16.02 1.76 -8.45
CA LYS A 61 -15.53 2.90 -9.24
C LYS A 61 -15.05 4.07 -8.38
N ILE A 62 -14.54 3.78 -7.19
CA ILE A 62 -13.93 4.79 -6.31
C ILE A 62 -12.56 5.21 -6.89
N ILE A 63 -11.89 4.27 -7.58
CA ILE A 63 -10.64 4.52 -8.31
C ILE A 63 -10.83 4.07 -9.75
N ASP A 64 -10.75 5.02 -10.67
CA ASP A 64 -10.74 4.76 -12.11
C ASP A 64 -9.33 4.45 -12.61
N GLY A 65 -9.22 3.64 -13.67
CA GLY A 65 -7.94 3.30 -14.32
C GLY A 65 -7.30 2.00 -13.85
N ILE A 66 -7.94 1.23 -12.97
CA ILE A 66 -7.50 -0.13 -12.61
C ILE A 66 -7.99 -1.10 -13.68
N SER A 67 -7.09 -1.50 -14.58
CA SER A 67 -7.30 -2.58 -15.56
C SER A 67 -6.28 -3.70 -15.34
N ASN A 68 -6.70 -4.94 -15.60
CA ASN A 68 -5.82 -6.11 -15.54
C ASN A 68 -4.84 -6.15 -16.73
#